data_AF-X0PHG5-F1
#
_entry.id   AF-X0PHG5-F1
#
_cell.length_a   1.000
_cell.length_b   1.000
_cell.length_c   1.000
_cell.angle_alpha   90.00
_cell.angle_beta   90.00
_cell.angle_gamma   90.00
#
_symmetry.space_group_name_H-M   'P 1'
#
loop_
_entity.id
_entity.type
_entity.pdbx_description
1 polymer ?
#
loop_
_entity_poly.entity_id
_entity_poly.type
_entity_poly.pdbx_seq_one_letter_code
_entity_poly.pdbx_strand_id
1 'polypeptide(L)' 'MDANDRILIIDDFLANGQAVKGLLEIAKLANVSVAGIGIVIEKSFQKGHVLIEKSGIRLESLARIASLSDGKVTFVD' A
#
# COMPACT_ATOMS: atom_id res chain seq x y z
N MET A 1 -1.42 23.54 1.81
CA MET A 1 -1.45 22.70 0.61
C MET A 1 -2.09 23.51 -0.50
N ASP A 2 -1.49 23.54 -1.67
CA ASP A 2 -2.11 24.14 -2.85
C ASP A 2 -2.84 23.10 -3.71
N ALA A 3 -3.60 23.54 -4.71
CA ALA A 3 -4.44 22.66 -5.53
C ALA A 3 -3.65 21.62 -6.37
N ASN A 4 -2.33 21.81 -6.51
CA ASN A 4 -1.45 20.91 -7.26
C ASN A 4 -0.67 19.95 -6.34
N ASP A 5 -0.81 20.06 -5.01
CA ASP A 5 -0.14 19.16 -4.09
C ASP A 5 -0.58 17.71 -4.31
N ARG A 6 0.41 16.83 -4.29
CA ARG A 6 0.23 15.38 -4.40
C ARG A 6 0.90 14.71 -3.22
N ILE A 7 0.16 13.87 -2.50
CA ILE A 7 0.67 13.19 -1.31
C ILE A 7 1.19 11.79 -1.67
N LEU A 8 2.23 11.36 -0.95
CA LEU A 8 2.71 9.98 -0.93
C LEU A 8 2.33 9.36 0.41
N ILE A 9 1.57 8.27 0.38
CA ILE A 9 1.23 7.52 1.59
C ILE A 9 2.40 6.57 1.90
N ILE A 10 2.88 6.58 3.14
CA ILE A 10 3.92 5.66 3.61
C ILE A 10 3.38 4.86 4.81
N ASP A 11 3.62 3.54 4.80
CA ASP A 11 3.25 2.65 5.91
C ASP A 11 4.31 1.55 6.11
N ASP A 12 4.32 0.93 7.29
CA ASP A 12 5.28 -0.12 7.62
C ASP A 12 4.90 -1.48 6.98
N PHE A 13 3.63 -1.88 7.09
CA PHE A 13 3.15 -3.17 6.61
C PHE A 13 1.90 -3.06 5.73
N LEU A 14 1.94 -3.75 4.59
CA LEU A 14 0.75 -4.05 3.80
C LEU A 14 0.30 -5.50 4.00
N ALA A 15 -0.87 -5.65 4.63
CA ALA A 15 -1.53 -6.93 4.91
C ALA A 15 -2.90 -7.02 4.20
N ASN A 16 -4.00 -6.76 4.93
CA ASN A 16 -5.36 -6.74 4.38
C ASN A 16 -5.76 -5.37 3.78
N GLY A 17 -4.87 -4.37 3.81
CA GLY A 17 -5.06 -3.08 3.16
C GLY A 17 -6.06 -2.11 3.80
N GLN A 18 -6.57 -2.39 5.01
CA GLN A 18 -7.59 -1.52 5.63
C GLN A 18 -7.06 -0.15 6.05
N ALA A 19 -5.83 -0.08 6.58
CA ALA A 19 -5.19 1.19 6.95
C ALA A 19 -5.02 2.09 5.71
N VAL A 20 -4.39 1.56 4.66
CA VAL A 20 -4.25 2.24 3.37
C VAL A 20 -5.60 2.69 2.80
N LYS A 21 -6.63 1.82 2.84
CA LYS A 21 -7.98 2.20 2.40
C LYS A 21 -8.53 3.39 3.18
N GLY A 22 -8.38 3.40 4.51
CA GLY A 22 -8.79 4.54 5.34
C GLY A 22 -8.03 5.83 4.98
N LEU A 23 -6.72 5.74 4.73
CA LEU A 23 -5.92 6.89 4.28
C LEU A 23 -6.37 7.42 2.92
N LEU A 24 -6.74 6.53 1.99
CA LEU A 24 -7.32 6.92 0.70
C LEU A 24 -8.69 7.59 0.86
N GLU A 25 -9.52 7.13 1.79
CA GLU A 25 -10.80 7.77 2.11
C GLU A 25 -10.60 9.16 2.71
N ILE A 26 -9.62 9.33 3.62
CA ILE A 26 -9.25 10.64 4.17
C ILE A 26 -8.74 11.57 3.07
N ALA A 27 -7.85 11.08 2.19
CA ALA A 27 -7.34 11.86 1.07
C ALA A 27 -8.47 12.33 0.14
N LYS A 28 -9.43 11.44 -0.13
CA LYS A 28 -10.62 11.77 -0.92
C LYS A 28 -11.48 12.84 -0.24
N LEU A 29 -11.73 12.73 1.06
CA LEU A 29 -12.51 13.71 1.83
C LEU A 29 -11.82 15.08 1.89
N ALA A 30 -10.48 15.09 1.95
CA ALA A 30 -9.67 16.30 1.92
C ALA A 30 -9.49 16.89 0.51
N ASN A 31 -10.02 16.23 -0.52
CA ASN A 31 -9.86 16.62 -1.93
C ASN A 31 -8.38 16.77 -2.35
N VAL A 32 -7.52 15.86 -1.88
CA VAL A 32 -6.09 15.83 -2.22
C VAL A 32 -5.75 14.67 -3.15
N SER A 33 -4.81 14.89 -4.05
CA SER A 33 -4.36 13.87 -5.01
C SER A 33 -3.33 12.93 -4.37
N VAL A 34 -3.48 11.62 -4.56
CA VAL A 34 -2.49 10.62 -4.11
C VAL A 34 -1.56 10.29 -5.28
N ALA A 35 -0.26 10.52 -5.11
CA ALA A 35 0.77 10.19 -6.10
C ALA A 35 1.11 8.70 -6.12
N GLY A 36 1.01 8.03 -4.97
CA GLY A 36 1.34 6.63 -4.78
C GLY A 36 1.29 6.21 -3.32
N ILE A 37 1.60 4.94 -3.08
CA ILE A 37 1.71 4.31 -1.77
C ILE A 37 3.06 3.60 -1.70
N GLY A 38 3.87 3.94 -0.69
CA GLY A 38 5.13 3.27 -0.37
C GLY A 38 4.98 2.41 0.89
N ILE A 39 5.38 1.14 0.80
CA ILE A 39 5.29 0.17 1.90
C ILE A 39 6.67 -0.40 2.19
N VAL A 40 7.05 -0.49 3.46
CA VAL A 40 8.32 -1.14 3.81
C VAL A 40 8.23 -2.65 3.59
N ILE A 41 7.24 -3.33 4.18
CA ILE A 41 7.04 -4.78 4.04
C ILE A 41 5.61 -5.11 3.55
N GLU A 42 5.51 -5.76 2.40
CA GLU A 42 4.26 -6.27 1.86
C GLU A 42 4.13 -7.78 2.08
N LYS A 43 2.97 -8.24 2.57
CA LYS A 43 2.59 -9.66 2.57
C LYS A 43 1.78 -9.96 1.31
N SER A 44 2.45 -10.26 0.21
CA SER A 44 1.85 -10.38 -1.13
C SER A 44 0.84 -11.54 -1.25
N PHE A 45 0.88 -12.51 -0.34
CA PHE A 45 -0.13 -13.58 -0.21
C PHE A 45 -1.45 -13.13 0.43
N GLN A 46 -1.56 -11.86 0.86
CA GLN A 46 -2.77 -11.29 1.44
C GLN A 46 -3.47 -10.32 0.47
N LYS A 47 -4.72 -9.95 0.80
CA LYS A 47 -5.63 -9.23 -0.11
C LYS A 47 -5.26 -7.76 -0.36
N GLY A 48 -4.39 -7.16 0.46
CA GLY A 48 -4.08 -5.73 0.41
C GLY A 48 -3.45 -5.29 -0.92
N HIS A 49 -2.56 -6.11 -1.49
CA HIS A 49 -1.91 -5.81 -2.78
C HIS A 49 -2.95 -5.62 -3.90
N VAL A 50 -3.79 -6.64 -4.11
CA VAL A 50 -4.83 -6.63 -5.16
C VAL A 50 -5.83 -5.50 -4.95
N LEU A 51 -6.14 -5.14 -3.70
CA LEU A 51 -7.04 -4.02 -3.39
C LEU A 51 -6.46 -2.70 -3.90
N ILE A 52 -5.17 -2.44 -3.67
CA ILE A 52 -4.50 -1.21 -4.08
C ILE A 52 -4.28 -1.20 -5.59
N GLU A 53 -3.83 -2.31 -6.17
CA GLU A 53 -3.64 -2.45 -7.62
C GLU A 53 -4.93 -2.11 -8.39
N LYS A 54 -6.08 -2.63 -7.94
CA LYS A 54 -7.41 -2.33 -8.52
C LYS A 54 -7.83 -0.87 -8.39
N SER A 55 -7.24 -0.11 -7.48
CA SER A 55 -7.51 1.34 -7.37
C SER A 55 -6.78 2.16 -8.43
N GLY A 56 -5.84 1.56 -9.17
CA GLY A 56 -5.00 2.25 -10.16
C GLY A 56 -3.91 3.12 -9.56
N ILE A 57 -3.73 3.10 -8.23
CA ILE A 57 -2.69 3.85 -7.53
C ILE A 57 -1.38 3.06 -7.58
N ARG A 58 -0.28 3.76 -7.87
CA ARG A 58 1.07 3.18 -7.85
C ARG A 58 1.42 2.69 -6.46
N LEU A 59 1.70 1.41 -6.32
CA LEU A 59 2.18 0.76 -5.10
C LEU A 59 3.65 0.39 -5.26
N GLU A 60 4.49 0.84 -4.33
CA GLU A 60 5.91 0.52 -4.26
C GLU A 60 6.20 -0.13 -2.92
N SER A 61 6.63 -1.40 -2.94
CA SER A 61 6.93 -2.17 -1.74
C SER A 61 8.40 -2.55 -1.70
N LEU A 62 9.12 -2.21 -0.64
CA LEU A 62 10.57 -2.44 -0.55
C LEU A 62 10.91 -3.93 -0.36
N ALA A 63 10.12 -4.63 0.46
CA ALA A 63 10.25 -6.07 0.67
C ALA A 63 8.90 -6.74 0.46
N ARG A 64 8.81 -7.62 -0.54
CA ARG A 64 7.58 -8.34 -0.88
C ARG A 64 7.70 -9.80 -0.44
N ILE A 65 6.86 -10.21 0.51
CA ILE A 65 6.85 -11.55 1.09
C ILE A 65 5.81 -12.40 0.37
N ALA A 66 6.26 -13.45 -0.30
CA ALA A 66 5.42 -14.45 -0.94
C ALA A 66 4.85 -15.47 0.07
N SER A 67 5.60 -15.81 1.13
CA SER A 67 5.15 -16.76 2.15
C SER A 67 5.86 -16.58 3.51
N LEU A 68 5.18 -16.99 4.58
CA LEU A 68 5.69 -17.14 5.95
C LEU A 68 5.53 -18.57 6.50
N SER A 69 5.31 -19.55 5.61
CA SER A 69 5.12 -20.95 5.99
C SER A 69 6.33 -21.52 6.72
N ASP A 70 6.09 -22.44 7.67
CA ASP A 70 7.12 -23.14 8.43
C ASP A 70 8.12 -22.20 9.15
N GLY A 71 7.68 -20.99 9.50
CA GLY A 71 8.51 -19.98 10.17
C GLY A 71 9.61 -19.38 9.27
N LYS A 72 9.54 -19.60 7.95
CA LYS A 72 10.53 -19.11 6.98
C LYS A 72 9.93 -18.00 6.11
N VAL A 73 10.69 -16.93 5.92
CA VAL A 73 10.35 -15.86 4.98
C VAL A 73 10.79 -16.25 3.57
N THR A 74 9.85 -16.21 2.63
CA THR A 74 10.12 -16.32 1.19
C THR A 74 9.72 -15.02 0.53
N PHE A 75 10.65 -14.37 -0.19
CA PHE A 75 10.36 -13.15 -0.95
C PHE A 75 9.74 -13.49 -2.31
N VAL A 76 9.06 -12.52 -2.92
CA VAL A 76 8.61 -12.59 -4.32
C VAL A 76 9.83 -12.49 -5.24
N ASP A 77 9.85 -13.28 -6.32
CA ASP A 77 10.90 -13.25 -7.37
C ASP A 77 10.93 -11.93 -8.15
#